data_AF-A0A194X6V9-F1
#
_entry.id   AF-A0A194X6V9-F1
#
_cell.length_a   1.000
_cell.length_b   1.000
_cell.length_c   1.000
_cell.angle_alpha   90.00
_cell.angle_beta   90.00
_cell.angle_gamma   90.00
#
_symmetry.space_group_name_H-M   'P 1'
#
loop_
_entity.id
_entity.type
_entity.pdbx_description
1 polymer ?
#
loop_
_entity_poly.entity_id
_entity_poly.type
_entity_poly.pdbx_seq_one_letter_code
_entity_poly.pdbx_strand_id
1 'polypeptide(L)' 'MLIARRFSVTNFVIASSALAFQVFVLYPWHQRLDEDLESLKKEHVRVLQELRNEVKVGRETTLGEIRELIKGRALKK' A
#
# COMPACT_ATOMS: atom_id res chain seq x y z
N MET A 1 -50.45 18.56 21.40
CA MET A 1 -49.83 17.88 20.24
C MET A 1 -48.68 18.66 19.56
N LEU A 2 -48.36 19.91 19.94
CA LEU A 2 -47.20 20.64 19.39
C LEU A 2 -45.84 20.24 20.01
N ILE A 3 -45.82 19.86 21.29
CA ILE A 3 -44.57 19.57 22.04
C ILE A 3 -43.94 18.26 21.55
N ALA A 4 -44.74 17.21 21.33
CA ALA A 4 -44.27 15.94 20.76
C ALA A 4 -43.71 16.08 19.33
N ARG A 5 -44.30 16.96 18.50
CA ARG A 5 -43.76 17.27 17.16
C ARG A 5 -42.41 17.98 17.21
N ARG A 6 -42.21 18.90 18.16
CA ARG A 6 -40.91 19.58 18.36
C ARG A 6 -39.83 18.60 18.81
N PHE A 7 -40.16 17.67 19.71
CA PHE A 7 -39.23 16.59 20.10
C PHE A 7 -38.82 15.72 18.91
N SER A 8 -39.75 15.34 18.03
CA SER A 8 -39.44 14.57 16.82
C SER A 8 -38.56 15.33 15.83
N VAL A 9 -38.81 16.64 15.62
CA VAL A 9 -37.99 17.48 14.73
C VAL A 9 -36.58 17.68 15.30
N THR A 10 -36.45 17.99 16.60
CA THR A 10 -35.14 18.13 17.23
C THR A 10 -34.36 16.81 17.19
N ASN A 11 -35.02 15.67 17.43
CA ASN A 11 -34.38 14.36 17.35
C ASN A 11 -33.94 14.01 15.91
N PHE A 12 -34.75 14.39 14.91
CA PHE A 12 -34.39 14.26 13.49
C PHE A 12 -33.20 15.14 13.11
N VAL A 13 -33.13 16.37 13.60
CA VAL A 13 -31.99 17.28 13.37
C VAL A 13 -30.72 16.72 14.03
N ILE A 14 -30.81 16.20 15.26
CA ILE A 14 -29.66 15.58 15.94
C ILE A 14 -29.18 14.35 15.17
N ALA A 15 -30.09 13.47 14.77
CA ALA A 15 -29.75 12.27 13.99
C ALA A 15 -29.16 12.63 12.61
N SER A 16 -29.72 13.65 11.94
CA SER A 16 -29.21 14.13 10.65
C SER A 16 -27.84 14.78 10.79
N SER A 17 -27.60 15.54 11.85
CA SER A 17 -26.29 16.13 12.17
C SER A 17 -25.25 15.05 12.51
N ALA A 18 -25.64 14.00 13.24
CA ALA A 18 -24.77 12.86 13.52
C ALA A 18 -24.43 12.07 12.24
N LEU A 19 -25.41 11.85 11.36
CA LEU A 19 -25.21 11.20 10.06
C LEU A 19 -24.32 12.05 9.15
N ALA A 20 -24.53 13.36 9.11
CA ALA A 20 -23.68 14.29 8.37
C ALA A 20 -22.24 14.27 8.92
N PHE A 21 -22.06 14.32 10.23
CA PHE A 21 -20.75 14.19 10.86
C PHE A 21 -20.09 12.85 10.51
N GLN A 22 -20.85 11.75 10.55
CA GLN A 22 -20.37 10.43 10.17
C GLN A 22 -19.88 10.42 8.71
N VAL A 23 -20.60 11.04 7.78
CA VAL A 23 -20.20 11.15 6.37
C VAL A 23 -19.01 12.09 6.19
N PHE A 24 -19.01 13.27 6.81
CA PHE A 24 -17.93 14.26 6.70
C PHE A 24 -16.67 13.90 7.45
N VAL A 25 -16.68 12.93 8.37
CA VAL A 25 -15.47 12.43 9.02
C VAL A 25 -15.00 11.14 8.37
N LEU A 26 -15.87 10.16 8.12
CA LEU A 26 -15.44 8.92 7.46
C LEU A 26 -15.04 9.14 6.00
N TYR A 27 -15.73 10.02 5.27
CA TYR A 27 -15.46 10.19 3.84
C TYR A 27 -14.08 10.84 3.58
N PRO A 28 -13.71 11.99 4.16
CA PRO A 28 -12.35 12.49 3.96
C PRO A 28 -11.26 11.64 4.61
N TRP A 29 -11.59 10.83 5.63
CA TRP A 29 -10.62 9.92 6.24
C TRP A 29 -10.26 8.74 5.32
N HIS A 30 -11.21 8.14 4.59
CA HIS A 30 -10.88 7.05 3.66
C HIS A 30 -10.00 7.53 2.50
N GLN A 31 -10.23 8.72 1.96
CA GLN A 31 -9.41 9.23 0.85
C GLN A 31 -7.95 9.41 1.27
N ARG A 32 -7.70 9.90 2.49
CA ARG A 32 -6.34 10.03 3.03
C ARG A 32 -5.71 8.67 3.29
N LEU A 33 -6.49 7.72 3.82
CA LEU A 33 -6.02 6.37 4.07
C LEU A 33 -5.66 5.64 2.76
N ASP A 34 -6.43 5.85 1.69
CA ASP A 34 -6.17 5.27 0.37
C ASP A 34 -4.92 5.88 -0.28
N GLU A 35 -4.73 7.21 -0.21
CA GLU A 35 -3.51 7.87 -0.69
C GLU A 35 -2.26 7.37 0.04
N ASP A 36 -2.34 7.27 1.38
CA ASP A 36 -1.25 6.77 2.21
C ASP A 36 -0.96 5.29 1.89
N LEU A 37 -2.00 4.45 1.69
CA LEU A 37 -1.84 3.05 1.26
C LEU A 37 -1.20 2.92 -0.11
N GLU A 38 -1.57 3.77 -1.06
CA GLU A 38 -1.04 3.73 -2.41
C GLU A 38 0.43 4.18 -2.45
N SER A 39 0.80 5.18 -1.66
CA SER A 39 2.20 5.58 -1.50
C SER A 39 3.06 4.46 -0.90
N LEU A 40 2.56 3.80 0.16
CA LEU A 40 3.25 2.68 0.80
C LEU A 40 3.40 1.48 -0.15
N LYS A 41 2.37 1.17 -0.95
CA LYS A 41 2.45 0.11 -1.96
C LYS A 41 3.50 0.38 -3.03
N LYS A 42 3.63 1.62 -3.49
CA LYS A 42 4.63 2.00 -4.50
C LYS A 42 6.04 1.78 -3.98
N GLU A 43 6.32 2.17 -2.73
CA GLU A 43 7.61 1.91 -2.10
C GLU A 43 7.87 0.41 -1.92
N HIS A 44 6.87 -0.37 -1.48
CA HIS A 44 7.01 -1.82 -1.31
C HIS A 44 7.33 -2.54 -2.62
N VAL A 45 6.67 -2.15 -3.73
CA VAL A 45 6.97 -2.70 -5.06
C VAL A 45 8.37 -2.31 -5.52
N ARG A 46 8.80 -1.07 -5.27
CA ARG A 46 10.14 -0.60 -5.64
C ARG A 46 11.24 -1.40 -4.94
N VAL A 47 11.11 -1.60 -3.63
CA VAL A 47 12.08 -2.39 -2.85
C VAL A 47 12.13 -3.84 -3.34
N LEU A 48 10.98 -4.46 -3.64
CA LEU A 48 10.96 -5.82 -4.19
C LEU A 48 11.60 -5.92 -5.58
N GLN A 49 11.49 -4.87 -6.40
CA GLN A 49 12.16 -4.81 -7.70
C GLN A 49 13.68 -4.67 -7.55
N GLU A 50 14.14 -3.84 -6.61
CA GLU A 50 15.56 -3.64 -6.33
C GLU A 50 16.20 -4.93 -5.80
N LEU A 51 15.57 -5.59 -4.81
CA LEU A 51 16.00 -6.90 -4.32
C LEU A 51 16.04 -7.96 -5.44
N ARG A 52 15.03 -7.97 -6.32
CA ARG A 52 15.02 -8.90 -7.47
C ARG A 52 16.19 -8.65 -8.41
N ASN A 53 16.54 -7.39 -8.64
CA ASN A 53 17.64 -7.01 -9.51
C ASN A 53 18.98 -7.37 -8.88
N GLU A 54 19.17 -7.10 -7.59
CA GLU A 54 20.38 -7.51 -6.86
C GLU A 54 20.58 -9.03 -6.88
N VAL A 55 19.51 -9.80 -6.65
CA VAL A 55 19.56 -11.27 -6.69
C VAL A 55 19.88 -11.78 -8.10
N LYS A 56 19.33 -11.15 -9.15
CA LYS A 56 19.65 -11.51 -10.53
C LYS A 56 21.11 -11.22 -10.87
N VAL A 57 21.60 -10.03 -10.55
CA VAL A 57 22.98 -9.62 -10.79
C VAL A 57 23.96 -10.53 -10.05
N GLY A 58 23.71 -10.81 -8.76
CA GLY A 58 24.52 -11.74 -7.98
C GLY A 58 24.58 -13.12 -8.62
N ARG A 59 23.44 -13.63 -9.10
CA ARG A 59 23.37 -14.94 -9.76
C ARG A 59 24.11 -14.97 -11.09
N GLU A 60 24.04 -13.92 -11.90
CA GLU A 60 24.77 -13.82 -13.17
C GLU A 60 26.28 -13.75 -12.94
N THR A 61 26.74 -12.99 -11.93
CA THR A 61 28.15 -12.91 -11.55
C THR A 61 28.68 -14.25 -11.09
N THR A 62 27.98 -14.94 -10.17
CA THR A 62 28.40 -16.26 -9.69
C THR A 62 28.43 -17.30 -10.82
N LEU A 63 27.47 -17.28 -11.74
CA LEU A 63 27.47 -18.17 -12.90
C LEU A 63 28.62 -17.87 -13.87
N GLY A 64 28.95 -16.59 -14.07
CA GLY A 64 30.11 -16.16 -14.85
C GLY A 64 31.43 -16.66 -14.28
N GLU A 65 31.62 -16.51 -12.97
CA GLU A 65 32.81 -17.00 -12.25
C GLU A 65 32.95 -18.52 -12.35
N ILE A 66 31.87 -19.27 -12.12
CA ILE A 66 31.88 -20.74 -12.24
C ILE A 66 32.24 -21.17 -13.67
N ARG A 67 31.72 -20.48 -14.69
CA ARG A 67 32.01 -20.77 -16.10
C ARG A 67 33.48 -20.55 -16.43
N GLU A 68 34.08 -19.46 -15.94
CA GLU A 68 35.51 -19.19 -16.14
C GLU A 68 36.40 -20.21 -15.41
N LEU A 69 36.03 -20.61 -14.18
CA LEU A 69 36.73 -21.68 -13.46
C LEU A 69 36.71 -23.01 -14.23
N ILE A 70 35.58 -23.38 -14.83
CA ILE A 70 35.46 -24.60 -15.65
C ILE A 70 36.32 -24.52 -16.90
N LYS A 71 36.30 -23.39 -17.62
CA LYS A 71 37.16 -23.17 -18.80
C LYS A 71 38.64 -23.25 -18.45
N GLY A 72 39.06 -22.58 -17.38
CA GLY A 72 40.45 -22.61 -16.92
C GLY A 72 40.91 -24.01 -16.54
N ARG A 73 40.01 -24.83 -15.98
CA ARG A 73 40.30 -26.24 -15.65
C ARG A 73 40.34 -27.15 -16.88
N ALA A 74 39.56 -26.84 -17.92
CA ALA A 74 39.56 -27.59 -19.19
C ALA A 74 40.79 -27.29 -20.06
N LEU A 75 41.32 -26.07 -20.01
CA LEU A 75 42.53 -25.67 -20.75
C LEU A 75 43.84 -26.18 -20.13
N LYS A 76 43.81 -26.62 -18.87
CA LYS A 76 44.99 -27.09 -18.12
C LYS A 76 45.17 -28.61 -18.15
N LYS A 77 44.33 -29.32 -18.92
CA LYS A 77 44.31 -30.78 -19.05
C LYS A 77 44.70 -31.16 -20.47
#